data_AF-A0A850C481-F1
#
_entry.id   AF-A0A850C481-F1
#
_cell.length_a   1.000
_cell.length_b   1.000
_cell.length_c   1.000
_cell.angle_alpha   90.00
_cell.angle_beta   90.00
_cell.angle_gamma   90.00
#
_symmetry.space_group_name_H-M   'P 1'
#
loop_
_entity.id
_entity.type
_entity.pdbx_description
1 polymer ?
#
loop_
_entity_poly.entity_id
_entity_poly.type
_entity_poly.pdbx_seq_one_letter_code
_entity_poly.pdbx_strand_id
1 'polypeptide(L)'
;MVSVQSPPGRRELPYARVLLLPAIVMAAATGAAVALVAVPARAAVVWCGAVATLLVVATTAEAVRRGRALRAVREESARHRAYTERRIAGHDQEIHRLTHEIVPTAIEYLRGGHSPREVVRLLGDIDPAYRDLPKAQVSLVRRMLDIIDTEEALRDSSARSFVNIARRVQAIVHQQAKELREMEEDHGRNPEVFDDLLRIDHGTALIGRLADSIAVLGGGRPGRQWPQPVPLYSVLRGAMSRILEYRRISLDNIAKVNIRGISVEPVIHACAELLDNATR
;
A
#
# COMPACT_ATOMS: atom_id res chain seq x y z
N MET A 1 -8.96 2.38 25.12
CA MET A 1 -9.65 3.09 26.23
C MET A 1 -8.68 4.10 26.83
N VAL A 2 -8.72 5.35 26.38
CA VAL A 2 -7.88 6.42 26.96
C VAL A 2 -8.67 7.03 28.12
N SER A 3 -8.17 6.83 29.34
CA SER A 3 -8.73 7.37 30.58
C SER A 3 -8.76 8.90 30.51
N VAL A 4 -9.94 9.47 30.33
CA VAL A 4 -10.20 10.90 30.55
C VAL A 4 -10.08 11.15 32.05
N GLN A 5 -8.90 11.58 32.51
CA GLN A 5 -8.74 12.10 33.86
C GLN A 5 -9.70 13.27 34.05
N SER A 6 -10.63 13.13 35.00
CA SER A 6 -11.44 14.26 35.47
C SER A 6 -10.52 15.36 35.98
N PRO A 7 -10.76 16.65 35.66
CA PRO A 7 -9.92 17.72 36.16
C PRO A 7 -10.03 17.76 37.69
N PRO A 8 -8.93 18.01 38.42
CA PRO A 8 -8.96 18.07 39.87
C PRO A 8 -9.92 19.19 40.29
N GLY A 9 -10.92 18.83 41.12
CA GLY A 9 -11.84 19.76 41.75
C GLY A 9 -11.06 20.76 42.60
N ARG A 10 -10.70 21.89 41.98
CA ARG A 10 -9.92 22.94 42.64
C ARG A 10 -10.88 23.73 43.51
N ARG A 11 -10.88 23.42 44.82
CA ARG A 11 -11.55 24.18 45.88
C ARG A 11 -11.37 25.66 45.60
N GLU A 12 -12.47 26.35 45.33
CA GLU A 12 -12.49 27.80 45.22
C GLU A 12 -12.04 28.36 46.58
N LEU A 13 -10.79 28.78 46.68
CA LEU A 13 -10.35 29.60 47.80
C LEU A 13 -11.25 30.84 47.79
N PRO A 14 -11.95 31.15 48.90
CA PRO A 14 -12.94 32.21 48.91
C PRO A 14 -12.26 33.50 48.46
N TYR A 15 -12.72 34.06 47.34
CA TYR A 15 -12.12 35.20 46.62
C TYR A 15 -11.86 36.41 47.53
N ALA A 16 -12.64 36.54 48.62
CA ALA A 16 -12.40 37.47 49.70
C ALA A 16 -10.96 37.39 50.25
N ARG A 17 -10.42 36.18 50.44
CA ARG A 17 -9.04 36.00 50.95
C ARG A 17 -7.98 36.47 49.97
N VAL A 18 -8.17 36.28 48.66
CA VAL A 18 -7.20 36.69 47.64
C VAL A 18 -7.16 38.21 47.47
N LEU A 19 -8.32 38.88 47.60
CA LEU A 19 -8.42 40.35 47.51
C LEU A 19 -7.98 41.05 48.80
N LEU A 20 -8.28 40.47 49.97
CA LEU A 20 -8.04 41.11 51.26
C LEU A 20 -6.58 41.01 51.73
N LEU A 21 -5.86 39.94 51.39
CA LEU A 21 -4.48 39.75 51.87
C LEU A 21 -3.52 40.88 51.47
N PRO A 22 -3.46 41.31 50.19
CA PRO A 22 -2.59 42.44 49.80
C PRO A 22 -3.00 43.76 50.46
N ALA A 23 -4.29 44.00 50.61
CA ALA A 23 -4.81 45.21 51.26
C ALA A 23 -4.50 45.24 52.77
N ILE A 24 -4.62 44.09 53.45
CA ILE A 24 -4.28 43.93 54.87
C ILE A 24 -2.77 44.14 55.07
N VAL A 25 -1.93 43.57 54.22
CA VAL A 25 -0.47 43.75 54.28
C VAL A 25 -0.10 45.23 54.06
N MET A 26 -0.72 45.91 53.09
CA MET A 26 -0.48 47.34 52.86
C MET A 26 -0.97 48.23 53.99
N ALA A 27 -2.13 47.92 54.58
CA ALA A 27 -2.66 48.65 55.73
C ALA A 27 -1.77 48.46 56.98
N ALA A 28 -1.27 47.25 57.21
CA ALA A 28 -0.32 46.95 58.28
C ALA A 28 1.02 47.68 58.08
N ALA A 29 1.55 47.69 56.85
CA ALA A 29 2.78 48.43 56.51
C ALA A 29 2.60 49.94 56.69
N THR A 30 1.43 50.49 56.32
CA THR A 30 1.08 51.90 56.55
C THR A 30 1.02 52.21 58.04
N GLY A 31 0.37 51.35 58.86
CA GLY A 31 0.30 51.52 60.30
C GLY A 31 1.67 51.49 60.99
N ALA A 32 2.55 50.58 60.57
CA ALA A 32 3.94 50.53 61.06
C ALA A 32 4.74 51.79 60.69
N ALA A 33 4.59 52.28 59.45
CA ALA A 33 5.25 53.50 59.00
C ALA A 33 4.80 54.75 59.77
N VAL A 34 3.50 54.86 60.08
CA VAL A 34 2.96 55.98 60.89
C VAL A 34 3.51 55.97 62.32
N ALA A 35 3.75 54.79 62.90
CA ALA A 35 4.32 54.65 64.24
C ALA A 35 5.79 55.10 64.32
N LEU A 36 6.54 55.00 63.22
CA LEU A 36 7.98 55.29 63.15
C LEU A 36 8.31 56.75 62.75
N VAL A 37 7.32 57.55 62.35
CA VAL A 37 7.52 58.90 61.79
C VAL A 37 7.14 60.02 62.79
N ALA A 38 7.85 61.15 62.71
CA ALA A 38 7.62 62.34 63.53
C ALA A 38 6.20 62.91 63.37
N VAL A 39 5.65 63.50 64.45
CA VAL A 39 4.27 64.01 64.52
C VAL A 39 3.82 64.85 63.32
N PRO A 40 4.58 65.83 62.80
CA PRO A 40 4.12 66.65 61.67
C PRO A 40 4.00 65.87 60.35
N ALA A 41 4.69 64.74 60.19
CA ALA A 41 4.70 63.95 58.96
C ALA A 41 3.69 62.78 58.97
N ARG A 42 3.02 62.49 60.09
CA ARG A 42 2.05 61.39 60.20
C ARG A 42 0.87 61.52 59.25
N ALA A 43 0.33 62.72 59.08
CA ALA A 43 -0.80 62.97 58.19
C ALA A 43 -0.47 62.65 56.72
N ALA A 44 0.73 63.03 56.27
CA ALA A 44 1.20 62.74 54.91
C ALA A 44 1.37 61.23 54.67
N VAL A 45 1.94 60.50 55.64
CA VAL A 45 2.12 59.04 55.56
C VAL A 45 0.77 58.30 55.52
N VAL A 46 -0.22 58.75 56.30
CA VAL A 46 -1.59 58.20 56.27
C VAL A 46 -2.22 58.37 54.89
N TRP A 47 -2.15 59.58 54.30
CA TRP A 47 -2.70 59.82 52.97
C TRP A 47 -2.00 58.99 51.89
N CYS A 48 -0.66 58.94 51.90
CA CYS A 48 0.09 58.13 50.95
C CYS A 48 -0.22 56.63 51.09
N GLY A 49 -0.34 56.11 52.32
CA GLY A 49 -0.68 54.70 52.56
C GLY A 49 -2.12 54.36 52.18
N ALA A 50 -3.06 55.29 52.38
CA ALA A 50 -4.44 55.14 51.92
C ALA A 50 -4.52 55.04 50.39
N VAL A 51 -3.82 55.94 49.68
CA VAL A 51 -3.73 55.91 48.21
C VAL A 51 -3.06 54.63 47.72
N ALA A 52 -1.96 54.22 48.33
CA ALA A 52 -1.27 52.98 47.97
C ALA A 52 -2.15 51.73 48.18
N THR A 53 -2.92 51.69 49.28
CA THR A 53 -3.85 50.59 49.56
C THR A 53 -4.97 50.53 48.53
N LEU A 54 -5.54 51.67 48.12
CA LEU A 54 -6.54 51.74 47.06
C LEU A 54 -6.00 51.25 45.70
N LEU A 55 -4.76 51.63 45.35
CA LEU A 55 -4.11 51.15 44.12
C LEU A 55 -3.88 49.63 44.15
N VAL A 56 -3.47 49.08 45.29
CA VAL A 56 -3.31 47.62 45.45
C VAL A 56 -4.66 46.89 45.34
N VAL A 57 -5.73 47.41 45.94
CA VAL A 57 -7.08 46.83 45.79
C VAL A 57 -7.54 46.89 44.32
N ALA A 58 -7.33 48.02 43.63
CA ALA A 58 -7.75 48.18 42.24
C ALA A 58 -6.99 47.23 41.29
N THR A 59 -5.66 47.15 41.43
CA THR A 59 -4.82 46.26 40.60
C THR A 59 -5.10 44.79 40.85
N THR A 60 -5.31 44.39 42.11
CA THR A 60 -5.70 43.01 42.45
C THR A 60 -7.10 42.67 41.93
N ALA A 61 -8.06 43.59 42.02
CA ALA A 61 -9.40 43.42 41.43
C ALA A 61 -9.33 43.23 39.91
N GLU A 62 -8.52 44.02 39.21
CA GLU A 62 -8.33 43.92 37.76
C GLU A 62 -7.62 42.63 37.35
N ALA A 63 -6.60 42.22 38.10
CA ALA A 63 -5.92 40.93 37.88
C ALA A 63 -6.89 39.75 38.06
N VAL A 64 -7.78 39.81 39.07
CA VAL A 64 -8.82 38.79 39.29
C VAL A 64 -9.87 38.84 38.17
N ARG A 65 -10.27 40.03 37.70
CA ARG A 65 -11.21 40.18 36.57
C ARG A 65 -10.64 39.61 35.27
N ARG A 66 -9.40 39.96 34.92
CA ARG A 66 -8.69 39.42 33.75
C ARG A 66 -8.43 37.92 33.89
N GLY A 67 -8.09 37.45 35.09
CA GLY A 67 -7.93 36.04 35.39
C GLY A 67 -9.23 35.25 35.16
N ARG A 68 -10.39 35.81 35.52
CA ARG A 68 -11.71 35.23 35.23
C ARG A 68 -12.01 35.18 33.73
N ALA A 69 -11.80 36.29 33.03
CA ALA A 69 -11.99 36.34 31.57
C ALA A 69 -11.11 35.30 30.85
N LEU A 70 -9.84 35.20 31.24
CA LEU A 70 -8.92 34.20 30.69
C LEU A 70 -9.33 32.76 31.00
N ARG A 71 -9.88 32.49 32.19
CA ARG A 71 -10.38 31.15 32.55
C ARG A 71 -11.60 30.78 31.71
N ALA A 72 -12.57 31.69 31.59
CA ALA A 72 -13.77 31.46 30.78
C ALA A 72 -13.39 31.12 29.31
N VAL A 73 -12.50 31.90 28.71
CA VAL A 73 -12.01 31.65 27.34
C VAL A 73 -11.26 30.32 27.23
N ARG A 74 -10.43 29.97 28.22
CA ARG A 74 -9.70 28.68 28.24
C ARG A 74 -10.64 27.49 28.35
N GLU A 75 -11.69 27.59 29.18
CA GLU A 75 -12.69 26.55 29.33
C GLU A 75 -13.48 26.33 28.03
N GLU A 76 -13.87 27.41 27.36
CA GLU A 76 -14.54 27.34 26.06
C GLU A 76 -13.64 26.70 25.00
N SER A 77 -12.37 27.14 24.90
CA SER A 77 -11.40 26.56 23.97
C SER A 77 -11.16 25.07 24.24
N ALA A 78 -11.08 24.67 25.51
CA ALA A 78 -10.93 23.27 25.90
C ALA A 78 -12.13 22.42 25.49
N ARG A 79 -13.36 22.95 25.62
CA ARG A 79 -14.59 22.25 25.16
C ARG A 79 -14.60 22.09 23.64
N HIS A 80 -14.25 23.15 22.90
CA HIS A 80 -14.22 23.09 21.45
C HIS A 80 -13.16 22.12 20.94
N ARG A 81 -11.96 22.11 21.54
CA ARG A 81 -10.90 21.13 21.24
C ARG A 81 -11.36 19.70 21.50
N ALA A 82 -11.92 19.44 22.68
CA ALA A 82 -12.42 18.10 23.03
C ALA A 82 -13.54 17.62 22.09
N TYR A 83 -14.41 18.53 21.63
CA TYR A 83 -15.44 18.21 20.65
C TYR A 83 -14.84 17.81 19.29
N THR A 84 -13.90 18.61 18.77
CA THR A 84 -13.25 18.33 17.49
C THR A 84 -12.40 17.05 17.55
N GLU A 85 -11.65 16.83 18.63
CA GLU A 85 -10.88 15.60 18.85
C GLU A 85 -11.77 14.36 18.85
N ARG A 86 -12.94 14.42 19.50
CA ARG A 86 -13.90 13.30 19.47
C ARG A 86 -14.44 13.03 18.07
N ARG A 87 -14.72 14.08 17.28
CA ARG A 87 -15.17 13.91 15.90
C ARG A 87 -14.09 13.31 15.01
N ILE A 88 -12.84 13.74 15.15
CA ILE A 88 -11.71 13.17 14.41
C ILE A 88 -11.51 11.71 14.79
N ALA A 89 -11.49 11.39 16.09
CA ALA A 89 -11.35 10.01 16.55
C ALA A 89 -12.48 9.09 16.04
N GLY A 90 -13.70 9.60 15.94
CA GLY A 90 -14.82 8.88 15.32
C GLY A 90 -14.56 8.57 13.85
N HIS A 91 -14.14 9.55 13.05
CA HIS A 91 -13.80 9.33 11.64
C HIS A 91 -12.60 8.41 11.46
N ASP A 92 -11.57 8.50 12.31
CA ASP A 92 -10.41 7.61 12.25
C ASP A 92 -10.81 6.15 12.45
N GLN A 93 -11.76 5.89 13.36
CA GLN A 93 -12.30 4.55 13.58
C GLN A 93 -13.09 4.05 12.35
N GLU A 94 -13.91 4.91 11.73
CA GLU A 94 -14.63 4.56 10.49
C GLU A 94 -13.68 4.25 9.33
N ILE A 95 -12.63 5.06 9.14
CA ILE A 95 -11.61 4.83 8.10
C ILE A 95 -10.87 3.53 8.39
N HIS A 96 -10.48 3.28 9.64
CA HIS A 96 -9.82 2.04 10.01
C HIS A 96 -10.67 0.83 9.62
N ARG A 97 -11.97 0.86 9.93
CA ARG A 97 -12.93 -0.19 9.58
C ARG A 97 -13.07 -0.35 8.06
N LEU A 98 -13.19 0.77 7.34
CA LEU A 98 -13.27 0.77 5.88
C LEU A 98 -12.05 0.09 5.26
N THR A 99 -10.86 0.44 5.71
CA THR A 99 -9.59 -0.06 5.16
C THR A 99 -9.28 -1.50 5.57
N HIS A 100 -9.59 -1.91 6.80
CA HIS A 100 -9.17 -3.22 7.33
C HIS A 100 -10.26 -4.29 7.30
N GLU A 101 -11.53 -3.91 7.19
CA GLU A 101 -12.65 -4.86 7.16
C GLU A 101 -13.37 -4.79 5.82
N ILE A 102 -13.92 -3.64 5.46
CA ILE A 102 -14.84 -3.52 4.31
C ILE A 102 -14.11 -3.73 2.98
N VAL A 103 -13.00 -3.02 2.75
CA VAL A 103 -12.28 -3.07 1.48
C VAL A 103 -11.69 -4.46 1.19
N PRO A 104 -10.99 -5.13 2.13
CA PRO A 104 -10.51 -6.49 1.92
C PRO A 104 -11.64 -7.47 1.60
N THR A 105 -12.74 -7.44 2.36
CA THR A 105 -13.89 -8.29 2.08
C THR A 105 -14.49 -8.00 0.70
N ALA A 106 -14.67 -6.73 0.34
CA ALA A 106 -15.18 -6.37 -0.99
C ALA A 106 -14.29 -6.90 -2.13
N ILE A 107 -12.97 -6.87 -1.95
CA ILE A 107 -12.00 -7.42 -2.92
C ILE A 107 -12.11 -8.95 -2.98
N GLU A 108 -12.32 -9.64 -1.87
CA GLU A 108 -12.53 -11.11 -1.86
C GLU A 108 -13.77 -11.51 -2.67
N TYR A 109 -14.88 -10.80 -2.51
CA TYR A 109 -16.08 -11.04 -3.32
C TYR A 109 -15.88 -10.70 -4.80
N LEU A 110 -15.15 -9.62 -5.11
CA LEU A 110 -14.78 -9.29 -6.49
C LEU A 110 -14.00 -10.44 -7.14
N ARG A 111 -12.98 -10.97 -6.44
CA ARG A 111 -12.19 -12.13 -6.87
C ARG A 111 -13.00 -13.42 -6.97
N GLY A 112 -14.13 -13.50 -6.25
CA GLY A 112 -15.13 -14.57 -6.38
C GLY A 112 -15.95 -14.52 -7.67
N GLY A 113 -15.75 -13.52 -8.52
CA GLY A 113 -16.44 -13.35 -9.80
C GLY A 113 -17.67 -12.45 -9.74
N HIS A 114 -17.91 -11.76 -8.62
CA HIS A 114 -18.98 -10.77 -8.53
C HIS A 114 -18.57 -9.46 -9.19
N SER A 115 -19.49 -8.79 -9.89
CA SER A 115 -19.21 -7.46 -10.43
C SER A 115 -19.11 -6.40 -9.31
N PRO A 116 -18.39 -5.28 -9.53
CA PRO A 116 -18.29 -4.19 -8.55
C PRO A 116 -19.66 -3.69 -8.03
N ARG A 117 -20.69 -3.70 -8.89
CA ARG A 117 -22.06 -3.31 -8.52
C ARG A 117 -22.73 -4.31 -7.59
N GLU A 118 -22.52 -5.60 -7.84
CA GLU A 118 -23.07 -6.68 -7.01
C GLU A 118 -22.39 -6.70 -5.65
N VAL A 119 -21.06 -6.55 -5.59
CA VAL A 119 -20.31 -6.49 -4.34
C VAL A 119 -20.85 -5.37 -3.45
N VAL A 120 -21.02 -4.15 -3.98
CA VAL A 120 -21.57 -3.01 -3.20
C VAL A 120 -22.97 -3.29 -2.69
N ARG A 121 -23.80 -4.01 -3.45
CA ARG A 121 -25.15 -4.40 -3.02
C ARG A 121 -25.10 -5.45 -1.90
N LEU A 122 -24.16 -6.40 -1.99
CA LEU A 122 -23.99 -7.49 -1.02
C LEU A 122 -23.36 -7.02 0.29
N LEU A 123 -22.63 -5.89 0.32
CA LEU A 123 -22.02 -5.37 1.55
C LEU A 123 -23.02 -5.29 2.72
N GLY A 124 -24.24 -4.82 2.47
CA GLY A 124 -25.27 -4.70 3.50
C GLY A 124 -25.90 -6.05 3.94
N ASP A 125 -25.68 -7.12 3.19
CA ASP A 125 -26.08 -8.49 3.53
C ASP A 125 -24.96 -9.24 4.25
N ILE A 126 -23.70 -8.84 4.02
CA ILE A 126 -22.50 -9.40 4.68
C ILE A 126 -22.44 -8.96 6.15
N ASP A 127 -22.61 -7.66 6.41
CA ASP A 127 -22.73 -7.11 7.76
C ASP A 127 -23.81 -6.02 7.75
N PRO A 128 -24.84 -6.13 8.62
CA PRO A 128 -25.85 -5.09 8.77
C PRO A 128 -25.26 -3.69 9.02
N ALA A 129 -24.10 -3.59 9.65
CA ALA A 129 -23.42 -2.33 9.91
C ALA A 129 -22.88 -1.65 8.64
N TYR A 130 -22.77 -2.35 7.52
CA TYR A 130 -22.37 -1.78 6.23
C TYR A 130 -23.55 -1.20 5.44
N ARG A 131 -24.80 -1.45 5.89
CA ARG A 131 -26.01 -0.95 5.21
C ARG A 131 -26.09 0.58 5.20
N ASP A 132 -25.58 1.22 6.25
CA ASP A 132 -25.68 2.66 6.48
C ASP A 132 -24.38 3.42 6.15
N LEU A 133 -23.52 2.85 5.29
CA LEU A 133 -22.29 3.51 4.89
C LEU A 133 -22.58 4.87 4.21
N PRO A 134 -21.84 5.94 4.57
CA PRO A 134 -21.93 7.22 3.89
C PRO A 134 -21.75 7.07 2.38
N LYS A 135 -22.54 7.80 1.58
CA LYS A 135 -22.49 7.76 0.11
C LYS A 135 -21.09 7.97 -0.45
N ALA A 136 -20.27 8.81 0.19
CA ALA A 136 -18.89 9.04 -0.21
C ALA A 136 -18.01 7.79 -0.04
N GLN A 137 -18.17 7.04 1.04
CA GLN A 137 -17.43 5.79 1.29
C GLN A 137 -17.87 4.70 0.32
N VAL A 138 -19.17 4.55 0.09
CA VAL A 138 -19.70 3.60 -0.91
C VAL A 138 -19.16 3.92 -2.31
N SER A 139 -19.14 5.19 -2.69
CA SER A 139 -18.56 5.65 -3.96
C SER A 139 -17.07 5.33 -4.06
N LEU A 140 -16.31 5.55 -2.98
CA LEU A 140 -14.89 5.24 -2.92
C LEU A 140 -14.63 3.74 -3.08
N VAL A 141 -15.33 2.89 -2.32
CA VAL A 141 -15.23 1.42 -2.43
C VAL A 141 -15.58 0.98 -3.85
N ARG A 142 -16.71 1.44 -4.39
CA ARG A 142 -17.10 1.12 -5.76
C ARG A 142 -16.04 1.50 -6.78
N ARG A 143 -15.48 2.71 -6.68
CA ARG A 143 -14.45 3.19 -7.59
C ARG A 143 -13.17 2.34 -7.49
N MET A 144 -12.77 1.94 -6.28
CA MET A 144 -11.64 1.03 -6.10
C MET A 144 -11.92 -0.32 -6.75
N LEU A 145 -13.12 -0.89 -6.55
CA LEU A 145 -13.51 -2.15 -7.18
C LEU A 145 -13.54 -2.04 -8.72
N ASP A 146 -14.10 -0.97 -9.27
CA ASP A 146 -14.12 -0.73 -10.73
C ASP A 146 -12.68 -0.65 -11.31
N ILE A 147 -11.76 -0.01 -10.59
CA ILE A 147 -10.34 0.08 -11.00
C ILE A 147 -9.69 -1.31 -10.97
N ILE A 148 -9.89 -2.07 -9.90
CA ILE A 148 -9.31 -3.41 -9.75
C ILE A 148 -9.85 -4.36 -10.83
N ASP A 149 -11.17 -4.36 -11.05
CA ASP A 149 -11.83 -5.16 -12.08
C ASP A 149 -11.31 -4.84 -13.49
N THR A 150 -11.18 -3.55 -13.81
CA THR A 150 -10.65 -3.10 -15.09
C THR A 150 -9.19 -3.52 -15.28
N GLU A 151 -8.36 -3.33 -14.24
CA GLU A 151 -6.94 -3.72 -14.28
C GLU A 151 -6.77 -5.24 -14.43
N GLU A 152 -7.58 -6.03 -13.73
CA GLU A 152 -7.60 -7.48 -13.85
C GLU A 152 -8.03 -7.91 -15.26
N ALA A 153 -9.11 -7.34 -15.80
CA ALA A 153 -9.55 -7.60 -17.16
C ALA A 153 -8.49 -7.22 -18.22
N LEU A 154 -7.77 -6.12 -18.03
CA LEU A 154 -6.68 -5.69 -18.91
C LEU A 154 -5.48 -6.65 -18.85
N ARG A 155 -5.09 -7.10 -17.66
CA ARG A 155 -4.03 -8.12 -17.48
C ARG A 155 -4.40 -9.42 -18.16
N ASP A 156 -5.63 -9.87 -17.96
CA ASP A 156 -6.19 -11.07 -18.58
C ASP A 156 -6.20 -10.99 -20.11
N SER A 157 -6.67 -9.87 -20.66
CA SER A 157 -6.69 -9.61 -22.10
C SER A 157 -5.29 -9.59 -22.68
N SER A 158 -4.33 -8.99 -21.96
CA SER A 158 -2.92 -8.94 -22.35
C SER A 158 -2.30 -10.34 -22.35
N ALA A 159 -2.51 -11.12 -21.29
CA ALA A 159 -2.05 -12.50 -21.18
C ALA A 159 -2.58 -13.36 -22.34
N ARG A 160 -3.88 -13.27 -22.64
CA ARG A 160 -4.51 -13.97 -23.78
C ARG A 160 -3.91 -13.52 -25.12
N SER A 161 -3.60 -12.25 -25.27
CA SER A 161 -2.99 -11.70 -26.49
C SER A 161 -1.57 -12.26 -26.70
N PHE A 162 -0.76 -12.36 -25.65
CA PHE A 162 0.56 -13.00 -25.72
C PHE A 162 0.46 -14.46 -26.17
N VAL A 163 -0.44 -15.24 -25.58
CA VAL A 163 -0.66 -16.64 -25.98
C VAL A 163 -1.10 -16.74 -27.45
N ASN A 164 -1.97 -15.85 -27.92
CA ASN A 164 -2.42 -15.84 -29.30
C ASN A 164 -1.27 -15.52 -30.27
N ILE A 165 -0.49 -14.48 -29.98
CA ILE A 165 0.70 -14.12 -30.78
C ILE A 165 1.69 -15.28 -30.82
N ALA A 166 2.00 -15.88 -29.67
CA ALA A 166 2.89 -17.03 -29.60
C ALA A 166 2.43 -18.19 -30.48
N ARG A 167 1.14 -18.55 -30.44
CA ARG A 167 0.57 -19.60 -31.29
C ARG A 167 0.70 -19.30 -32.78
N ARG A 168 0.50 -18.04 -33.18
CA ARG A 168 0.67 -17.61 -34.58
C ARG A 168 2.12 -17.74 -35.03
N VAL A 169 3.07 -17.32 -34.18
CA VAL A 169 4.51 -17.48 -34.47
C VAL A 169 4.88 -18.96 -34.54
N GLN A 170 4.38 -19.79 -33.61
CA GLN A 170 4.59 -21.25 -33.64
C GLN A 170 4.06 -21.88 -34.93
N ALA A 171 2.90 -21.46 -35.42
CA ALA A 171 2.35 -21.95 -36.70
C ALA A 171 3.26 -21.61 -37.88
N ILE A 172 3.80 -20.37 -37.91
CA ILE A 172 4.77 -19.94 -38.93
C ILE A 172 6.06 -20.74 -38.84
N VAL A 173 6.61 -20.91 -37.62
CA VAL A 173 7.83 -21.70 -37.38
C VAL A 173 7.63 -23.15 -37.83
N HIS A 174 6.48 -23.74 -37.56
CA HIS A 174 6.20 -25.11 -37.99
C HIS A 174 6.11 -25.23 -39.52
N GLN A 175 5.48 -24.25 -40.17
CA GLN A 175 5.41 -24.19 -41.62
C GLN A 175 6.81 -24.00 -42.24
N GLN A 176 7.64 -23.12 -41.68
CA GLN A 176 9.04 -22.93 -42.11
C GLN A 176 9.87 -24.21 -41.92
N ALA A 177 9.72 -24.90 -40.79
CA ALA A 177 10.43 -26.16 -40.56
C ALA A 177 10.02 -27.25 -41.57
N LYS A 178 8.76 -27.26 -42.03
CA LYS A 178 8.30 -28.15 -43.10
C LYS A 178 8.94 -27.79 -44.44
N GLU A 179 8.93 -26.51 -44.80
CA GLU A 179 9.53 -26.02 -46.04
C GLU A 179 11.05 -26.28 -46.08
N LEU A 180 11.76 -26.04 -44.99
CA LEU A 180 13.18 -26.35 -44.87
C LEU A 180 13.47 -27.84 -45.06
N ARG A 181 12.60 -28.71 -44.52
CA ARG A 181 12.74 -30.16 -44.69
C ARG A 181 12.51 -30.60 -46.13
N GLU A 182 11.55 -30.01 -46.83
CA GLU A 182 11.34 -30.24 -48.27
C GLU A 182 12.58 -29.80 -49.07
N MET A 183 13.15 -28.62 -48.76
CA MET A 183 14.39 -28.15 -49.40
C MET A 183 15.61 -29.05 -49.11
N GLU A 184 15.71 -29.57 -47.88
CA GLU A 184 16.74 -30.54 -47.50
C GLU A 184 16.62 -31.83 -48.32
N GLU A 185 15.39 -32.35 -48.49
CA GLU A 185 15.10 -33.54 -49.27
C GLU A 185 15.46 -33.35 -50.76
N ASP A 186 15.12 -32.18 -51.35
CA ASP A 186 15.36 -31.89 -52.76
C ASP A 186 16.83 -31.54 -53.06
N HIS A 187 17.50 -30.79 -52.17
CA HIS A 187 18.78 -30.13 -52.45
C HIS A 187 19.91 -30.48 -51.47
N GLY A 188 19.66 -31.22 -50.39
CA GLY A 188 20.63 -31.50 -49.32
C GLY A 188 21.84 -32.36 -49.72
N ARG A 189 21.87 -32.85 -50.96
CA ARG A 189 23.05 -33.53 -51.53
C ARG A 189 24.20 -32.57 -51.86
N ASN A 190 23.94 -31.27 -52.01
CA ASN A 190 24.97 -30.26 -52.15
C ASN A 190 25.45 -29.80 -50.76
N PRO A 191 26.73 -30.00 -50.39
CA PRO A 191 27.26 -29.64 -49.07
C PRO A 191 27.08 -28.16 -48.70
N GLU A 192 27.20 -27.25 -49.65
CA GLU A 192 27.07 -25.80 -49.39
C GLU A 192 25.62 -25.44 -49.06
N VAL A 193 24.67 -25.98 -49.83
CA VAL A 193 23.23 -25.77 -49.60
C VAL A 193 22.80 -26.40 -48.28
N PHE A 194 23.35 -27.56 -47.94
CA PHE A 194 23.05 -28.24 -46.69
C PHE A 194 23.51 -27.43 -45.46
N ASP A 195 24.73 -26.86 -45.50
CA ASP A 195 25.22 -26.02 -44.38
C ASP A 195 24.37 -24.76 -44.20
N ASP A 196 23.95 -24.12 -45.29
CA ASP A 196 23.04 -22.98 -45.25
C ASP A 196 21.65 -23.37 -44.69
N LEU A 197 21.09 -24.50 -45.12
CA LEU A 197 19.82 -25.01 -44.59
C LEU A 197 19.89 -25.31 -43.10
N LEU A 198 20.99 -25.92 -42.62
CA LEU A 198 21.20 -26.18 -41.19
C LEU A 198 21.25 -24.89 -40.37
N ARG A 199 21.88 -23.83 -40.90
CA ARG A 199 21.90 -22.51 -40.24
C ARG A 199 20.50 -21.90 -40.15
N ILE A 200 19.69 -22.03 -41.21
CA ILE A 200 18.32 -21.51 -41.21
C ILE A 200 17.43 -22.33 -40.27
N ASP A 201 17.49 -23.66 -40.29
CA ASP A 201 16.74 -24.53 -39.38
C ASP A 201 17.04 -24.21 -37.91
N HIS A 202 18.32 -23.99 -37.57
CA HIS A 202 18.69 -23.56 -36.23
C HIS A 202 18.09 -22.19 -35.87
N GLY A 203 18.12 -21.23 -36.79
CA GLY A 203 17.44 -19.94 -36.63
C GLY A 203 15.93 -20.09 -36.39
N THR A 204 15.27 -20.96 -37.13
CA THR A 204 13.85 -21.29 -36.98
C THR A 204 13.55 -21.93 -35.63
N ALA A 205 14.43 -22.82 -35.14
CA ALA A 205 14.32 -23.41 -33.80
C ALA A 205 14.45 -22.35 -32.68
N LEU A 206 15.31 -21.34 -32.86
CA LEU A 206 15.44 -20.21 -31.92
C LEU A 206 14.19 -19.32 -31.90
N ILE A 207 13.58 -19.05 -33.07
CA ILE A 207 12.30 -18.33 -33.14
C ILE A 207 11.19 -19.14 -32.48
N GLY A 208 11.18 -20.47 -32.66
CA GLY A 208 10.28 -21.38 -31.96
C GLY A 208 10.42 -21.28 -30.44
N ARG A 209 11.66 -21.24 -29.93
CA ARG A 209 11.93 -21.01 -28.50
C ARG A 209 11.36 -19.69 -28.01
N LEU A 210 11.60 -18.60 -28.74
CA LEU A 210 11.07 -17.28 -28.38
C LEU A 210 9.53 -17.28 -28.30
N ALA A 211 8.87 -17.96 -29.24
CA ALA A 211 7.43 -18.12 -29.21
C ALA A 211 6.95 -18.92 -27.98
N ASP A 212 7.65 -19.99 -27.61
CA ASP A 212 7.38 -20.72 -26.36
C ASP A 212 7.56 -19.81 -25.13
N SER A 213 8.60 -18.99 -25.08
CA SER A 213 8.81 -18.04 -23.96
C SER A 213 7.66 -17.04 -23.85
N ILE A 214 7.19 -16.48 -24.98
CA ILE A 214 6.04 -15.56 -25.01
C ILE A 214 4.75 -16.27 -24.57
N ALA A 215 4.54 -17.52 -24.98
CA ALA A 215 3.38 -18.30 -24.55
C ALA A 215 3.38 -18.47 -23.02
N VAL A 216 4.53 -18.81 -22.43
CA VAL A 216 4.70 -18.97 -20.98
C VAL A 216 4.46 -17.65 -20.24
N LEU A 217 4.95 -16.52 -20.76
CA LEU A 217 4.69 -15.18 -20.19
C LEU A 217 3.20 -14.83 -20.17
N GLY A 218 2.44 -15.27 -21.18
CA GLY A 218 0.98 -15.14 -21.22
C GLY A 218 0.22 -16.17 -20.37
N GLY A 219 0.90 -16.98 -19.56
CA GLY A 219 0.30 -18.06 -18.76
C GLY A 219 -0.06 -19.33 -19.56
N GLY A 220 0.37 -19.41 -20.82
CA GLY A 220 0.22 -20.57 -21.68
C GLY A 220 1.26 -21.66 -21.43
N ARG A 221 1.21 -22.72 -22.24
CA ARG A 221 2.19 -23.82 -22.24
C ARG A 221 2.92 -23.87 -23.58
N PRO A 222 4.20 -24.30 -23.61
CA PRO A 222 4.90 -24.63 -24.86
C PRO A 222 4.09 -25.61 -25.72
N GLY A 223 4.07 -25.38 -27.03
CA GLY A 223 2.99 -25.87 -27.90
C GLY A 223 3.09 -27.35 -28.30
N ARG A 224 4.28 -27.95 -28.26
CA ARG A 224 4.51 -29.30 -28.78
C ARG A 224 4.22 -30.37 -27.73
N GLN A 225 3.32 -31.29 -28.05
CA GLN A 225 3.02 -32.44 -27.21
C GLN A 225 3.76 -33.68 -27.72
N TRP A 226 4.31 -34.44 -26.78
CA TRP A 226 5.00 -35.68 -27.08
C TRP A 226 4.11 -36.85 -26.65
N PRO A 227 3.72 -37.76 -27.56
CA PRO A 227 2.76 -38.83 -27.25
C PRO A 227 3.35 -39.93 -26.36
N GLN A 228 4.68 -40.08 -26.36
CA GLN A 228 5.39 -41.10 -25.61
C GLN A 228 6.40 -40.46 -24.65
N PRO A 229 6.77 -41.15 -23.56
CA PRO A 229 7.88 -40.72 -22.71
C PRO A 229 9.18 -40.61 -23.51
N VAL A 230 9.99 -39.59 -23.21
CA VAL A 230 11.24 -39.30 -23.91
C VAL A 230 12.43 -39.39 -22.93
N PRO A 231 13.55 -40.05 -23.29
CA PRO A 231 14.74 -40.10 -22.43
C PRO A 231 15.27 -38.72 -22.08
N LEU A 232 15.72 -38.52 -20.83
CA LEU A 232 16.27 -37.24 -20.36
C LEU A 232 17.43 -36.75 -21.25
N TYR A 233 18.28 -37.66 -21.72
CA TYR A 233 19.35 -37.32 -22.66
C TYR A 233 18.82 -36.63 -23.93
N SER A 234 17.76 -37.18 -24.52
CA SER A 234 17.12 -36.60 -25.72
C SER A 234 16.44 -35.26 -25.43
N VAL A 235 15.87 -35.11 -24.23
CA VAL A 235 15.31 -33.83 -23.74
C VAL A 235 16.39 -32.77 -23.64
N LEU A 236 17.53 -33.08 -23.00
CA LEU A 236 18.66 -32.16 -22.87
C LEU A 236 19.28 -31.81 -24.22
N ARG A 237 19.39 -32.78 -25.14
CA ARG A 237 19.83 -32.52 -26.51
C ARG A 237 18.88 -31.60 -27.27
N GLY A 238 17.57 -31.80 -27.10
CA GLY A 238 16.54 -30.92 -27.66
C GLY A 238 16.56 -29.51 -27.06
N ALA A 239 17.01 -29.36 -25.80
CA ALA A 239 17.23 -28.05 -25.20
C ALA A 239 18.48 -27.36 -25.78
N MET A 240 19.58 -28.10 -25.93
CA MET A 240 20.81 -27.60 -26.56
C MET A 240 20.57 -27.12 -28.01
N SER A 241 19.75 -27.83 -28.79
CA SER A 241 19.47 -27.43 -30.18
C SER A 241 18.69 -26.11 -30.28
N ARG A 242 18.20 -25.57 -29.16
CA ARG A 242 17.46 -24.31 -29.07
C ARG A 242 18.30 -23.17 -28.49
N ILE A 243 19.62 -23.29 -28.40
CA ILE A 243 20.48 -22.17 -27.97
C ILE A 243 21.59 -21.92 -28.98
N LEU A 244 22.05 -20.67 -29.08
CA LEU A 244 23.11 -20.28 -30.01
C LEU A 244 24.46 -20.93 -29.64
N GLU A 245 24.81 -20.85 -28.36
CA GLU A 245 26.10 -21.30 -27.83
C GLU A 245 26.13 -22.79 -27.47
N TYR A 246 25.37 -23.63 -28.19
CA TYR A 246 25.23 -25.05 -27.87
C TYR A 246 26.56 -25.82 -27.86
N ARG A 247 27.55 -25.34 -28.64
CA ARG A 247 28.90 -25.92 -28.71
C ARG A 247 29.68 -25.79 -27.41
N ARG A 248 29.27 -24.91 -26.49
CA ARG A 248 29.90 -24.72 -25.17
C ARG A 248 29.41 -25.71 -24.12
N ILE A 249 28.45 -26.58 -24.47
CA ILE A 249 27.82 -27.51 -23.54
C ILE A 249 28.26 -28.94 -23.83
N SER A 250 28.69 -29.65 -22.78
CA SER A 250 28.91 -31.10 -22.78
C SER A 250 27.86 -31.78 -21.92
N LEU A 251 27.32 -32.91 -22.38
CA LEU A 251 26.39 -33.74 -21.61
C LEU A 251 27.11 -34.99 -21.10
N ASP A 252 27.46 -34.98 -19.82
CA ASP A 252 28.18 -36.07 -19.16
C ASP A 252 27.34 -36.69 -18.03
N ASN A 253 27.45 -38.00 -17.84
CA ASN A 253 26.82 -38.75 -16.73
C ASN A 253 25.30 -38.51 -16.55
N ILE A 254 24.55 -38.47 -17.65
CA ILE A 254 23.09 -38.27 -17.61
C ILE A 254 22.36 -39.51 -17.06
N ALA A 255 21.46 -39.30 -16.09
CA ALA A 255 20.63 -40.36 -15.54
C ALA A 255 19.71 -41.01 -16.59
N LYS A 256 19.59 -42.34 -16.56
CA LYS A 256 18.77 -43.13 -17.49
C LYS A 256 17.29 -43.11 -17.07
N VAL A 257 16.68 -41.93 -17.14
CA VAL A 257 15.26 -41.72 -16.80
C VAL A 257 14.49 -41.18 -18.00
N ASN A 258 13.18 -41.45 -18.03
CA ASN A 258 12.28 -40.96 -19.06
C ASN A 258 11.39 -39.85 -18.50
N ILE A 259 11.21 -38.79 -19.28
CA ILE A 259 10.29 -37.70 -19.00
C ILE A 259 8.93 -38.03 -19.60
N ARG A 260 7.85 -37.87 -18.83
CA ARG A 260 6.48 -38.08 -19.32
C ARG A 260 6.20 -37.14 -20.49
N GLY A 261 5.54 -37.63 -21.53
CA GLY A 261 5.30 -36.90 -22.78
C GLY A 261 4.74 -35.47 -22.60
N ILE A 262 3.76 -35.31 -21.71
CA ILE A 262 3.14 -33.99 -21.39
C ILE A 262 4.12 -32.98 -20.76
N SER A 263 5.23 -33.45 -20.20
CA SER A 263 6.24 -32.65 -19.52
C SER A 263 7.51 -32.47 -20.35
N VAL A 264 7.66 -33.18 -21.48
CA VAL A 264 8.87 -33.12 -22.31
C VAL A 264 9.12 -31.69 -22.77
N GLU A 265 8.14 -31.06 -23.40
CA GLU A 265 8.33 -29.72 -23.96
C GLU A 265 8.57 -28.63 -22.90
N PRO A 266 7.81 -28.58 -21.78
CA PRO A 266 8.14 -27.70 -20.65
C PRO A 266 9.57 -27.89 -20.12
N VAL A 267 10.06 -29.13 -20.04
CA VAL A 267 11.42 -29.42 -19.55
C VAL A 267 12.47 -29.01 -20.58
N ILE A 268 12.25 -29.29 -21.88
CA ILE A 268 13.12 -28.80 -22.96
C ILE A 268 13.23 -27.28 -22.88
N HIS A 269 12.10 -26.58 -22.73
CA HIS A 269 12.06 -25.13 -22.64
C HIS A 269 12.85 -24.61 -21.43
N ALA A 270 12.55 -25.12 -20.23
CA ALA A 270 13.24 -24.71 -19.01
C ALA A 270 14.76 -24.98 -19.08
N CYS A 271 15.16 -26.15 -19.58
CA CYS A 271 16.57 -26.47 -19.78
C CYS A 271 17.21 -25.54 -20.81
N ALA A 272 16.53 -25.21 -21.91
CA ALA A 272 17.07 -24.31 -22.92
C ALA A 272 17.34 -22.91 -22.33
N GLU A 273 16.40 -22.37 -21.54
CA GLU A 273 16.58 -21.07 -20.87
C GLU A 273 17.74 -21.08 -19.86
N LEU A 274 17.89 -22.16 -19.08
CA LEU A 274 19.00 -22.30 -18.13
C LEU A 274 20.35 -22.41 -18.84
N LEU A 275 20.41 -23.21 -19.90
CA LEU A 275 21.63 -23.41 -20.69
C LEU A 275 22.02 -22.11 -21.41
N ASP A 276 21.07 -21.41 -22.03
CA ASP A 276 21.30 -20.12 -22.69
C ASP A 276 21.90 -19.11 -21.69
N ASN A 277 21.31 -18.99 -20.50
CA ASN A 277 21.80 -18.12 -19.43
C ASN A 277 23.19 -18.50 -18.95
N ALA A 278 23.52 -19.80 -18.84
CA ALA A 278 24.84 -20.26 -18.42
C ALA A 278 25.93 -20.02 -19.48
N THR A 279 25.53 -19.90 -20.75
CA THR A 279 26.44 -19.66 -21.88
C THR A 279 26.61 -18.18 -22.23
N ARG A 280 25.84 -17.26 -21.64
CA ARG A 280 26.06 -15.82 -21.76
C ARG A 280 27.16 -15.34 -20.83
#